data_AF-A0AAU2JGL4-F1
#
_entry.id   AF-A0AAU2JGL4-F1
#
_cell.length_a   1.000
_cell.length_b   1.000
_cell.length_c   1.000
_cell.angle_alpha   90.00
_cell.angle_beta   90.00
_cell.angle_gamma   90.00
#
_symmetry.space_group_name_H-M   'P 1'
#
loop_
_entity.id
_entity.type
_entity.pdbx_description
1 polymer ?
#
loop_
_entity_poly.entity_id
_entity_poly.type
_entity_poly.pdbx_seq_one_letter_code
_entity_poly.pdbx_strand_id
1 'polypeptide(L)' 'MAIAPESEWSGRPEVSLPHPEITYIGCARCGTQIAGLDGRYACAGCGWVNDWSEGHGPLPEIGLPA' A
#
# COMPACT_ATOMS: atom_id res chain seq x y z
N MET A 1 6.02 35.07 19.94
CA MET A 1 5.78 34.60 18.56
C MET A 1 4.52 33.74 18.62
N ALA A 2 3.42 34.19 18.02
CA ALA A 2 2.19 33.41 17.96
C ALA A 2 2.23 32.55 16.69
N ILE A 3 2.00 31.25 16.83
CA ILE A 3 1.76 30.35 15.71
C ILE A 3 0.40 30.69 15.10
N ALA A 4 0.35 30.86 13.77
CA ALA A 4 -0.89 31.05 13.04
C ALA A 4 -1.77 29.78 13.16
N PRO A 5 -3.11 29.90 13.18
CA PRO A 5 -3.97 28.73 13.17
C PRO A 5 -3.72 27.91 11.89
N GLU A 6 -3.59 26.60 12.09
CA GLU A 6 -3.47 25.61 11.04
C GLU A 6 -4.61 25.74 10.03
N SER A 7 -4.26 25.77 8.75
CA SER A 7 -5.21 25.81 7.66
C SER A 7 -6.11 24.57 7.74
N GLU A 8 -7.40 24.77 8.00
CA GLU A 8 -8.41 23.72 7.88
C GLU A 8 -8.34 23.16 6.46
N TRP A 9 -7.80 21.94 6.33
CA TRP A 9 -7.88 21.17 5.11
C TRP A 9 -9.36 20.84 4.88
N SER A 10 -10.06 21.68 4.12
CA SER A 10 -11.46 21.45 3.72
C SER A 10 -11.57 20.06 3.12
N GLY A 11 -12.29 19.19 3.82
CA GLY A 11 -12.47 17.78 3.48
C GLY A 11 -12.91 17.62 2.04
N ARG A 12 -11.99 17.13 1.20
CA ARG A 12 -12.37 16.43 -0.02
C ARG A 12 -13.25 15.26 0.42
N PRO A 13 -14.31 14.91 -0.32
CA PRO A 13 -15.07 13.70 0.00
C PRO A 13 -14.09 12.54 0.04
N GLU A 14 -13.86 11.99 1.23
CA GLU A 14 -13.06 10.78 1.38
C GLU A 14 -13.86 9.66 0.73
N VAL A 15 -13.43 9.26 -0.47
CA VAL A 15 -13.84 7.97 -1.01
C VAL A 15 -13.30 6.96 -0.01
N SER A 16 -14.20 6.31 0.72
CA SER A 16 -13.86 5.20 1.62
C SER A 16 -13.42 4.02 0.74
N LEU A 17 -12.17 4.09 0.28
CA LEU A 17 -11.48 2.97 -0.32
C LEU A 17 -11.17 1.98 0.81
N PRO A 18 -11.27 0.66 0.56
CA PRO A 18 -10.82 -0.31 1.54
C PRO A 18 -9.38 0.01 1.95
N HIS A 19 -9.13 0.03 3.25
CA HIS A 19 -7.79 0.22 3.78
C HIS A 19 -6.91 -0.97 3.35
N PRO A 20 -5.66 -0.74 2.92
CA PRO A 20 -4.76 -1.81 2.58
C PRO A 20 -4.47 -2.70 3.80
N GLU A 21 -4.43 -4.01 3.59
CA GLU A 21 -4.18 -5.01 4.63
C GLU A 21 -2.70 -5.44 4.64
N ILE A 22 -2.14 -5.59 5.84
CA ILE A 22 -0.81 -6.22 5.99
C ILE A 22 -0.99 -7.74 6.00
N THR A 23 -0.43 -8.41 4.99
CA THR A 23 -0.44 -9.87 4.85
C THR A 23 0.96 -10.45 4.98
N TYR A 24 1.07 -11.76 5.23
CA TYR A 24 2.35 -12.44 5.47
C TYR A 24 2.49 -13.71 4.64
N ILE A 25 3.68 -13.95 4.08
CA ILE A 25 4.05 -15.20 3.40
C ILE A 25 5.51 -15.59 3.69
N GLY A 26 5.90 -16.79 3.27
CA GLY A 26 7.32 -17.13 3.09
C GLY A 26 7.85 -16.63 1.76
N CYS A 27 9.05 -16.05 1.73
CA CYS A 27 9.72 -15.65 0.49
C CYS A 27 9.93 -16.86 -0.43
N ALA A 28 9.46 -16.76 -1.68
CA ALA A 28 9.57 -17.86 -2.64
C ALA A 28 11.02 -18.23 -3.03
N ARG A 29 12.00 -17.36 -2.72
CA ARG A 29 13.42 -17.59 -2.98
C ARG A 29 14.18 -18.12 -1.75
N CYS A 30 14.08 -17.47 -0.60
CA CYS A 30 14.90 -17.81 0.58
C CYS A 30 14.11 -18.34 1.79
N GLY A 31 12.77 -18.44 1.68
CA GLY A 31 11.91 -18.98 2.73
C GLY A 31 11.67 -18.05 3.92
N THR A 32 12.37 -16.92 4.03
CA THR A 32 12.18 -15.94 5.12
C THR A 32 10.74 -15.43 5.14
N GLN A 33 10.13 -15.34 6.33
CA GLN A 33 8.81 -14.73 6.49
C GLN A 33 8.88 -13.23 6.15
N ILE A 34 7.97 -12.78 5.29
CA ILE A 34 7.88 -11.41 4.81
C ILE A 34 6.46 -10.89 4.97
N ALA A 35 6.35 -9.62 5.33
CA ALA A 35 5.11 -8.87 5.33
C ALA A 35 4.96 -8.13 3.99
N GLY A 36 3.73 -7.92 3.55
CA GLY A 36 3.38 -7.18 2.34
C GLY A 36 2.05 -6.45 2.49
N LEU A 37 1.74 -5.57 1.55
CA LEU A 37 0.44 -4.88 1.48
C LEU A 37 -0.40 -5.53 0.39
N ASP A 38 -1.61 -5.95 0.73
CA ASP A 38 -2.58 -6.54 -0.21
C ASP A 38 -1.95 -7.59 -1.14
N GLY A 39 -1.17 -8.54 -0.59
CA GLY A 39 -0.54 -9.58 -1.40
C GLY A 39 0.69 -9.16 -2.22
N ARG A 40 1.23 -7.95 -2.00
CA ARG A 40 2.43 -7.44 -2.69
C ARG A 40 3.63 -7.50 -1.75
N TYR A 41 4.63 -8.28 -2.13
CA TYR A 41 5.72 -8.69 -1.26
C TYR A 41 7.08 -8.34 -1.85
N ALA A 42 7.96 -7.81 -1.01
CA ALA A 42 9.37 -7.58 -1.33
C ALA A 42 10.25 -8.11 -0.20
N CYS A 43 11.16 -9.02 -0.52
CA CYS A 43 12.07 -9.60 0.46
C CYS A 43 13.32 -8.72 0.62
N ALA A 44 13.43 -8.05 1.77
CA ALA A 44 14.61 -7.26 2.13
C ALA A 44 15.91 -8.09 2.26
N GLY A 45 15.80 -9.42 2.44
CA GLY A 45 16.95 -10.30 2.60
C GLY A 45 17.61 -10.73 1.28
N CYS A 46 16.82 -11.18 0.30
CA CYS A 46 17.34 -11.76 -0.95
C CYS A 46 16.91 -11.01 -2.23
N GLY A 47 16.15 -9.93 -2.10
CA GLY A 47 15.72 -9.08 -3.21
C GLY A 47 14.63 -9.68 -4.10
N TRP A 48 14.02 -10.80 -3.72
CA TRP A 48 12.87 -11.33 -4.45
C TRP A 48 11.64 -10.43 -4.27
N VAL A 49 10.91 -10.22 -5.36
CA VAL A 49 9.65 -9.48 -5.42
C VAL A 49 8.68 -10.34 -6.24
N ASN A 50 7.41 -10.40 -5.85
CA ASN A 50 6.38 -11.08 -6.62
C ASN A 50 5.90 -10.21 -7.80
N ASP A 51 5.19 -10.81 -8.76
CA ASP A 51 4.61 -10.05 -9.86
C ASP A 51 3.49 -9.14 -9.32
N TRP A 52 3.38 -7.94 -9.88
CA TRP A 52 2.40 -6.97 -9.41
C TRP A 52 0.95 -7.45 -9.64
N SER A 53 0.70 -8.35 -10.58
CA SER A 53 -0.63 -8.87 -10.83
C SER A 53 -1.12 -9.84 -9.75
N GLU A 54 -0.23 -10.32 -8.88
CA GLU A 54 -0.54 -11.28 -7.81
C GLU A 54 -1.13 -10.63 -6.54
N GLY A 55 -1.25 -9.30 -6.50
CA GLY A 55 -1.88 -8.59 -5.38
C GLY A 55 -3.37 -8.90 -5.23
N HIS A 56 -3.89 -8.85 -4.00
CA HIS A 56 -5.26 -9.20 -3.64
C HIS A 56 -6.30 -8.13 -4.05
N GLY A 57 -5.86 -6.89 -4.30
CA GLY A 57 -6.71 -5.76 -4.64
C GLY A 57 -6.41 -5.15 -6.02
N PRO A 58 -7.36 -4.38 -6.58
CA PRO A 58 -7.14 -3.65 -7.82
C PRO A 58 -5.96 -2.70 -7.68
N LEU A 59 -5.26 -2.45 -8.79
CA LEU A 59 -4.24 -1.41 -8.79
C LEU A 59 -4.88 -0.03 -8.64
N PRO A 60 -4.17 0.93 -8.01
CA PRO A 60 -4.56 2.32 -8.06
C PRO A 60 -4.71 2.77 -9.52
N GLU A 61 -5.91 3.21 -9.88
CA GLU A 61 -6.15 3.87 -11.16
C GLU A 61 -5.59 5.30 -11.06
N ILE A 62 -4.96 5.77 -12.14
CA ILE A 62 -4.67 7.21 -12.27
C ILE A 62 -6.02 7.91 -12.31
N GLY A 63 -6.26 8.84 -11.38
CA GLY A 63 -7.55 9.52 -11.18
C GLY A 63 -7.94 10.46 -12.32
N LEU A 64 -8.09 9.95 -13.53
CA LEU A 64 -8.86 10.59 -14.60
C LEU A 64 -10.34 10.33 -14.28
N PRO A 65 -11.17 11.37 -14.16
CA PRO A 65 -12.61 11.15 -14.05
C PRO A 65 -13.11 10.45 -15.32
N ALA A 66 -14.00 9.49 -15.13
CA ALA A 66 -14.71 8.78 -16.20
C ALA A 66 -15.55 9.73 -17.08
#